data_AF-A0A817TE76-F1
#
_entry.id   AF-A0A817TE76-F1
#
_cell.length_a   1.000
_cell.length_b   1.000
_cell.length_c   1.000
_cell.angle_alpha   90.00
_cell.angle_beta   90.00
_cell.angle_gamma   90.00
#
_symmetry.space_group_name_H-M   'P 1'
#
loop_
_entity.id
_entity.type
_entity.pdbx_description
1 polymer ?
#
loop_
_entity_poly.entity_id
_entity_poly.type
_entity_poly.pdbx_seq_one_letter_code
_entity_poly.pdbx_strand_id
1 'polypeptide(L)'
;MLKMLEALEGGYLDACDALKKLNNFDENGYHRFLITYLKHLHEQRDPFVRQLTRVIRTFLVKELRRKAKIFVPNSWSLLGVVDETRTLNYGQVFIQIDSGNKQTDESTEIFRGPVVVTRNPCFHPGDFRRLTAVDVPALHKLKNVIVFPMNGPRPHPAEMSGGDLDGDTFWISRHPDLIFKENEDPFDYQDQDDEAIKIQTTNDIQHTIEDVCNFFGEYIAADNLGMIANSHLALSDQIEGGVRNEKCLQLAKMHSVAVDFAKKGINAPHLTKELRPPQYPHFMEKNDKIKYRSKSILGQLYDRTQSYDSDIHVNEEEEIKTTSSFPYKSFFIVGDKCYIKDARMIKSEYDRDMLRIMRQYGIQYEAEIVSGCLLKFTSKQYAKETKTFDLRNEITHAYKILRDK
;
A
#
# COMPACT_ATOMS: atom_id res chain seq x y z
N MET A 1 -7.17 0.47 -13.48
CA MET A 1 -7.64 1.44 -12.48
C MET A 1 -8.54 2.52 -13.05
N LEU A 2 -8.14 3.30 -14.07
CA LEU A 2 -9.03 4.34 -14.66
C LEU A 2 -10.39 3.78 -15.13
N LYS A 3 -10.38 2.67 -15.89
CA LYS A 3 -11.62 1.95 -16.25
C LYS A 3 -12.47 1.50 -15.05
N MET A 4 -11.85 1.28 -13.90
CA MET A 4 -12.58 0.93 -12.67
C MET A 4 -13.22 2.17 -12.04
N LEU A 5 -12.56 3.34 -12.12
CA LEU A 5 -13.14 4.62 -11.70
C LEU A 5 -14.34 5.00 -12.59
N GLU A 6 -14.25 4.73 -13.89
CA GLU A 6 -15.35 4.89 -14.84
C GLU A 6 -16.49 3.90 -14.54
N ALA A 7 -16.17 2.63 -14.26
CA ALA A 7 -17.15 1.62 -13.92
C ALA A 7 -17.92 1.92 -12.61
N LEU A 8 -17.32 2.66 -11.67
CA LEU A 8 -18.02 3.14 -10.47
C LEU A 8 -19.13 4.16 -10.79
N GLU A 9 -19.06 4.86 -11.92
CA GLU A 9 -20.13 5.76 -12.43
C GLU A 9 -21.09 5.07 -13.39
N GLY A 10 -20.78 3.83 -13.79
CA GLY A 10 -21.57 3.05 -14.74
C GLY A 10 -22.86 2.48 -14.15
N GLY A 11 -23.35 1.40 -14.75
CA GLY A 11 -24.50 0.69 -14.23
C GLY A 11 -24.21 0.04 -12.87
N TYR A 12 -25.27 -0.32 -12.13
CA TYR A 12 -25.14 -1.03 -10.85
C TYR A 12 -24.22 -2.27 -10.94
N LEU A 13 -24.31 -3.04 -12.03
CA LEU A 13 -23.48 -4.23 -12.27
C LEU A 13 -22.00 -3.87 -12.42
N ASP A 14 -21.69 -2.81 -13.18
CA ASP A 14 -20.33 -2.35 -13.42
C ASP A 14 -19.67 -1.88 -12.11
N ALA A 15 -20.42 -1.12 -11.30
CA ALA A 15 -19.94 -0.67 -10.00
C ALA A 15 -19.72 -1.83 -9.03
N CYS A 16 -20.62 -2.82 -9.00
CA CYS A 16 -20.43 -4.03 -8.19
C CYS A 16 -19.19 -4.80 -8.60
N ASP A 17 -18.92 -4.95 -9.90
CA ASP A 17 -17.75 -5.67 -10.39
C ASP A 17 -16.46 -4.89 -10.16
N ALA A 18 -16.49 -3.55 -10.28
CA ALA A 18 -15.40 -2.67 -9.87
C ALA A 18 -15.09 -2.84 -8.38
N LEU A 19 -16.11 -2.80 -7.52
CA LEU A 19 -15.96 -2.96 -6.07
C LEU A 19 -15.48 -4.34 -5.68
N LYS A 20 -15.92 -5.42 -6.34
CA LYS A 20 -15.38 -6.77 -6.09
C LYS A 20 -13.88 -6.84 -6.39
N LYS A 21 -13.43 -6.20 -7.46
CA LYS A 21 -12.00 -6.11 -7.81
C LYS A 21 -11.23 -5.26 -6.79
N LEU A 22 -11.86 -4.21 -6.27
CA LEU A 22 -11.32 -3.36 -5.20
C LEU A 22 -11.35 -4.04 -3.83
N ASN A 23 -12.26 -4.98 -3.58
CA ASN A 23 -12.38 -5.72 -2.32
C ASN A 23 -11.12 -6.54 -1.99
N ASN A 24 -10.24 -6.79 -2.98
CA ASN A 24 -8.91 -7.35 -2.73
C ASN A 24 -7.94 -6.35 -2.06
N PHE A 25 -8.30 -5.08 -1.92
CA PHE A 25 -7.58 -4.04 -1.16
C PHE A 25 -8.18 -3.77 0.22
N ASP A 26 -9.27 -4.45 0.56
CA ASP A 26 -10.07 -4.14 1.72
C ASP A 26 -9.69 -5.06 2.88
N GLU A 27 -8.60 -4.71 3.56
CA GLU A 27 -8.15 -5.38 4.79
C GLU A 27 -9.25 -5.36 5.88
N ASN A 28 -10.22 -4.45 5.79
CA ASN A 28 -11.22 -4.18 6.83
C ASN A 28 -12.68 -4.58 6.48
N GLY A 29 -12.94 -5.07 5.27
CA GLY A 29 -14.26 -5.57 4.84
C GLY A 29 -15.33 -4.51 4.50
N TYR A 30 -14.95 -3.24 4.32
CA TYR A 30 -15.82 -2.13 3.90
C TYR A 30 -16.51 -2.28 2.53
N HIS A 31 -15.77 -2.72 1.52
CA HIS A 31 -16.30 -2.96 0.18
C HIS A 31 -17.32 -4.10 0.21
N ARG A 32 -17.21 -5.06 1.14
CA ARG A 32 -18.23 -6.12 1.33
C ARG A 32 -19.58 -5.56 1.77
N PHE A 33 -19.62 -4.59 2.68
CA PHE A 33 -20.86 -3.91 3.06
C PHE A 33 -21.46 -3.19 1.85
N LEU A 34 -20.68 -2.38 1.13
CA LEU A 34 -21.17 -1.64 -0.04
C LEU A 34 -21.65 -2.57 -1.16
N ILE A 35 -20.93 -3.66 -1.46
CA ILE A 35 -21.36 -4.67 -2.45
C ILE A 35 -22.69 -5.29 -2.02
N THR A 36 -22.86 -5.56 -0.73
CA THR A 36 -24.12 -6.10 -0.20
C THR A 36 -25.22 -5.06 -0.31
N TYR A 37 -24.97 -3.82 0.11
CA TYR A 37 -25.93 -2.72 0.07
C TYR A 37 -26.40 -2.42 -1.35
N LEU A 38 -25.46 -2.30 -2.31
CA LEU A 38 -25.75 -2.15 -3.73
C LEU A 38 -26.60 -3.30 -4.27
N LYS A 39 -26.29 -4.56 -3.90
CA LYS A 39 -27.05 -5.75 -4.34
C LYS A 39 -28.50 -5.73 -3.90
N HIS A 40 -28.80 -5.18 -2.73
CA HIS A 40 -30.15 -5.24 -2.16
C HIS A 40 -31.02 -4.09 -2.67
N LEU A 41 -30.43 -2.91 -2.87
CA LEU A 41 -31.21 -1.74 -3.24
C LEU A 41 -31.32 -1.55 -4.75
N HIS A 42 -30.39 -2.08 -5.56
CA HIS A 42 -30.33 -1.81 -7.02
C HIS A 42 -30.41 -0.31 -7.38
N GLU A 43 -30.17 0.58 -6.42
CA GLU A 43 -30.45 2.01 -6.51
C GLU A 43 -29.14 2.80 -6.36
N GLN A 44 -28.38 2.89 -7.46
CA GLN A 44 -27.22 3.81 -7.60
C GLN A 44 -27.57 5.28 -7.33
N ARG A 45 -28.87 5.62 -7.38
CA ARG A 45 -29.38 6.98 -7.14
C ARG A 45 -29.62 7.27 -5.66
N ASP A 46 -29.59 6.25 -4.79
CA ASP A 46 -29.66 6.43 -3.35
C ASP A 46 -28.59 7.44 -2.92
N PRO A 47 -28.96 8.49 -2.15
CA PRO A 47 -28.03 9.55 -1.79
C PRO A 47 -26.80 9.05 -1.04
N PHE A 48 -26.99 8.07 -0.15
CA PHE A 48 -25.89 7.51 0.62
C PHE A 48 -24.97 6.65 -0.23
N VAL A 49 -25.52 5.80 -1.12
CA VAL A 49 -24.74 5.06 -2.13
C VAL A 49 -23.91 6.00 -2.99
N ARG A 50 -24.52 7.06 -3.53
CA ARG A 50 -23.82 8.04 -4.38
C ARG A 50 -22.66 8.70 -3.62
N GLN A 51 -22.91 9.12 -2.38
CA GLN A 51 -21.88 9.71 -1.53
C GLN A 51 -20.73 8.73 -1.26
N LEU A 52 -21.06 7.46 -0.99
CA LEU A 52 -20.10 6.40 -0.69
C LEU A 52 -19.23 6.06 -1.91
N THR A 53 -19.85 5.86 -3.08
CA THR A 53 -19.16 5.63 -4.35
C THR A 53 -18.24 6.80 -4.69
N ARG A 54 -18.70 8.04 -4.50
CA ARG A 54 -17.86 9.24 -4.70
C ARG A 54 -16.65 9.23 -3.79
N VAL A 55 -16.84 9.03 -2.48
CA VAL A 55 -15.73 8.99 -1.52
C VAL A 55 -14.70 7.93 -1.91
N ILE A 56 -15.13 6.72 -2.27
CA ILE A 56 -14.23 5.66 -2.73
C ILE A 56 -13.47 6.09 -3.99
N ARG A 57 -14.15 6.68 -4.97
CA ARG A 57 -13.52 7.17 -6.20
C ARG A 57 -12.47 8.24 -5.89
N THR A 58 -12.83 9.26 -5.12
CA THR A 58 -11.92 10.34 -4.69
C THR A 58 -10.70 9.77 -3.96
N PHE A 59 -10.91 8.77 -3.11
CA PHE A 59 -9.84 8.08 -2.39
C PHE A 59 -8.89 7.34 -3.34
N LEU A 60 -9.42 6.55 -4.27
CA LEU A 60 -8.63 5.81 -5.25
C LEU A 60 -7.84 6.75 -6.17
N VAL A 61 -8.43 7.86 -6.61
CA VAL A 61 -7.73 8.92 -7.36
C VAL A 61 -6.57 9.49 -6.55
N LYS A 62 -6.77 9.76 -5.24
CA LYS A 62 -5.71 10.25 -4.36
C LYS A 62 -4.57 9.24 -4.16
N GLU A 63 -4.89 7.96 -3.95
CA GLU A 63 -3.89 6.90 -3.83
C GLU A 63 -3.10 6.72 -5.13
N LEU A 64 -3.76 6.83 -6.29
CA LEU A 64 -3.10 6.82 -7.59
C LEU A 64 -2.21 8.06 -7.78
N ARG A 65 -2.69 9.26 -7.44
CA ARG A 65 -1.97 10.53 -7.59
C ARG A 65 -0.73 10.59 -6.71
N ARG A 66 -0.85 10.23 -5.42
CA ARG A 66 0.23 10.38 -4.43
C ARG A 66 1.19 9.20 -4.39
N LYS A 67 0.70 7.98 -4.60
CA LYS A 67 1.46 6.75 -4.39
C LYS A 67 1.59 5.87 -5.63
N ALA A 68 0.99 6.27 -6.75
CA ALA A 68 0.88 5.42 -7.96
C ALA A 68 0.40 4.00 -7.63
N LYS A 69 -0.47 3.85 -6.62
CA LYS A 69 -0.93 2.56 -6.14
C LYS A 69 -1.84 1.92 -7.18
N ILE A 70 -1.31 0.98 -7.96
CA ILE A 70 -2.03 0.33 -9.06
C ILE A 70 -2.33 -1.12 -8.70
N PHE A 71 -3.56 -1.56 -8.99
CA PHE A 71 -3.92 -2.96 -8.91
C PHE A 71 -3.29 -3.75 -10.03
N VAL A 72 -2.50 -4.76 -9.67
CA VAL A 72 -1.96 -5.75 -10.58
C VAL A 72 -2.68 -7.07 -10.30
N PRO A 73 -3.49 -7.59 -11.25
CA PRO A 73 -4.13 -8.89 -11.07
C PRO A 73 -3.09 -10.00 -11.13
N ASN A 74 -3.41 -11.15 -10.51
CA ASN A 74 -2.49 -12.30 -10.39
C ASN A 74 -1.16 -11.92 -9.73
N SER A 75 -1.25 -11.11 -8.67
CA SER A 75 -0.15 -10.74 -7.80
C SER A 75 -0.53 -10.90 -6.33
N TRP A 76 0.46 -11.21 -5.49
CA TRP A 76 0.29 -11.51 -4.07
C TRP A 76 1.44 -10.93 -3.26
N SER A 77 1.22 -10.73 -1.95
CA SER A 77 2.29 -10.49 -0.97
C SER A 77 2.30 -11.69 -0.03
N LEU A 78 3.35 -12.51 -0.06
CA LEU A 78 3.43 -13.76 0.69
C LEU A 78 4.63 -13.73 1.64
N LEU A 79 4.48 -14.34 2.82
CA LEU A 79 5.58 -14.56 3.75
C LEU A 79 6.61 -15.52 3.12
N GLY A 80 7.90 -15.20 3.24
CA GLY A 80 8.98 -16.08 2.81
C GLY A 80 9.27 -17.18 3.82
N VAL A 81 9.50 -18.40 3.34
CA VAL A 81 10.01 -19.52 4.15
C VAL A 81 11.06 -20.32 3.37
N VAL A 82 11.82 -21.16 4.07
CA VAL A 82 12.87 -22.01 3.48
C VAL A 82 12.35 -23.42 3.19
N ASP A 83 12.82 -24.02 2.11
CA ASP A 83 12.63 -25.45 1.83
C ASP A 83 13.58 -26.31 2.68
N GLU A 84 13.09 -26.77 3.83
CA GLU A 84 13.83 -27.69 4.71
C GLU A 84 14.03 -29.10 4.10
N THR A 85 13.27 -29.45 3.06
CA THR A 85 13.36 -30.76 2.39
C THR A 85 14.49 -30.83 1.36
N ARG A 86 15.05 -29.67 0.97
CA ARG A 86 16.14 -29.52 -0.02
C ARG A 86 15.79 -30.10 -1.40
N THR A 87 14.53 -29.97 -1.79
CA THR A 87 14.00 -30.47 -3.06
C THR A 87 13.95 -29.41 -4.15
N LEU A 88 13.87 -28.13 -3.78
CA LEU A 88 13.96 -27.01 -4.71
C LEU A 88 15.42 -26.75 -5.13
N ASN A 89 15.64 -26.58 -6.43
CA ASN A 89 16.91 -26.11 -6.97
C ASN A 89 17.00 -24.59 -6.94
N TYR A 90 18.22 -24.05 -7.00
CA TYR A 90 18.42 -22.62 -7.20
C TYR A 90 17.70 -22.12 -8.46
N GLY A 91 17.03 -20.98 -8.35
CA GLY A 91 16.14 -20.42 -9.37
C GLY A 91 14.70 -20.93 -9.32
N GLN A 92 14.39 -21.92 -8.47
CA GLN A 92 13.05 -22.46 -8.28
C GLN A 92 12.42 -21.97 -6.98
N VAL A 93 11.09 -21.87 -6.97
CA VAL A 93 10.29 -21.61 -5.76
C VAL A 93 9.07 -22.51 -5.75
N PHE A 94 8.52 -22.78 -4.57
CA PHE A 94 7.20 -23.40 -4.43
C PHE A 94 6.21 -22.37 -3.88
N ILE A 95 5.05 -22.28 -4.53
CA ILE A 95 3.97 -21.37 -4.12
C ILE A 95 2.65 -22.09 -4.29
N GLN A 96 1.89 -22.18 -3.19
CA GLN A 96 0.52 -22.67 -3.17
C GLN A 96 -0.34 -21.66 -2.44
N ILE A 97 -1.43 -21.23 -3.07
CA ILE A 97 -2.38 -20.27 -2.48
C ILE A 97 -3.75 -20.90 -2.34
N ASP A 98 -4.51 -20.46 -1.35
CA ASP A 98 -5.93 -20.80 -1.29
C ASP A 98 -6.69 -20.05 -2.40
N SER A 99 -7.48 -20.77 -3.19
CA SER A 99 -8.22 -20.23 -4.34
C SER A 99 -9.50 -19.50 -3.95
N GLY A 100 -9.73 -19.24 -2.66
CA GLY A 100 -10.94 -18.62 -2.16
C GLY A 100 -10.68 -17.51 -1.14
N ASN A 101 -11.17 -16.31 -1.43
CA ASN A 101 -11.50 -15.30 -0.41
C ASN A 101 -12.80 -15.67 0.37
N LYS A 102 -13.21 -16.94 0.31
CA LYS A 102 -14.40 -17.51 0.93
C LYS A 102 -13.93 -18.63 1.85
N GLN A 103 -14.25 -18.51 3.14
CA GLN A 103 -13.94 -19.46 4.23
C GLN A 103 -14.51 -20.89 4.03
N THR A 104 -14.98 -21.27 2.84
CA THR A 104 -15.76 -22.50 2.61
C THR A 104 -15.26 -23.37 1.45
N ASP A 105 -14.34 -22.88 0.60
CA ASP A 105 -13.76 -23.69 -0.48
C ASP A 105 -12.30 -24.00 -0.15
N GLU A 106 -11.98 -25.26 0.19
CA GLU A 106 -10.61 -25.77 0.42
C GLU A 106 -9.76 -25.85 -0.87
N SER A 107 -10.26 -25.31 -1.98
CA SER A 107 -9.55 -25.32 -3.25
C SER A 107 -8.26 -24.51 -3.14
N THR A 108 -7.13 -25.10 -3.55
CA THR A 108 -5.82 -24.44 -3.60
C THR A 108 -5.26 -24.46 -5.00
N GLU A 109 -4.51 -23.42 -5.37
CA GLU A 109 -3.80 -23.32 -6.63
C GLU A 109 -2.29 -23.43 -6.37
N ILE A 110 -1.64 -24.41 -7.00
CA ILE A 110 -0.18 -24.53 -7.03
C ILE A 110 0.32 -23.83 -8.29
N PHE A 111 1.28 -22.91 -8.12
CA PHE A 111 1.81 -22.16 -9.24
C PHE A 111 2.85 -22.98 -10.02
N ARG A 112 2.83 -22.83 -11.34
CA ARG A 112 3.79 -23.45 -12.25
C ARG A 112 4.27 -22.44 -13.28
N GLY A 113 5.57 -22.45 -13.59
CA GLY A 113 6.17 -21.59 -14.61
C GLY A 113 6.75 -20.30 -14.05
N PRO A 114 7.04 -19.30 -14.91
CA PRO A 114 7.77 -18.10 -14.51
C PRO A 114 6.94 -17.22 -13.57
N VAL A 115 7.59 -16.73 -12.52
CA VAL A 115 7.06 -15.74 -11.58
C VAL A 115 8.07 -14.61 -11.42
N VAL A 116 7.57 -13.39 -11.21
CA VAL A 116 8.39 -12.28 -10.73
C VAL A 116 8.22 -12.17 -9.23
N VAL A 117 9.33 -12.02 -8.53
CA VAL A 117 9.42 -11.87 -7.08
C VAL A 117 10.28 -10.65 -6.77
N THR A 118 9.87 -9.84 -5.80
CA THR A 118 10.69 -8.74 -5.27
C THR A 118 10.33 -8.48 -3.81
N ARG A 119 11.17 -7.72 -3.11
CA ARG A 119 10.93 -7.24 -1.76
C ARG A 119 10.90 -5.71 -1.76
N ASN A 120 9.98 -5.14 -1.00
CA ASN A 120 9.90 -3.69 -0.84
C ASN A 120 10.70 -3.25 0.41
N PRO A 121 11.41 -2.10 0.36
CA PRO A 121 11.56 -1.21 -0.79
C PRO A 121 12.60 -1.72 -1.80
N CYS A 122 12.30 -1.58 -3.09
CA CYS A 122 13.17 -1.99 -4.21
C CYS A 122 13.85 -0.74 -4.80
N PHE A 123 15.18 -0.69 -4.77
CA PHE A 123 15.96 0.45 -5.28
C PHE A 123 16.88 0.04 -6.42
N HIS A 124 17.50 -1.14 -6.32
CA HIS A 124 18.42 -1.64 -7.32
C HIS A 124 17.65 -2.41 -8.41
N PRO A 125 18.00 -2.29 -9.70
CA PRO A 125 17.31 -3.03 -10.76
C PRO A 125 17.36 -4.56 -10.57
N GLY A 126 18.45 -5.07 -9.97
CA GLY A 126 18.61 -6.48 -9.61
C GLY A 126 17.70 -7.00 -8.49
N ASP A 127 16.99 -6.12 -7.77
CA ASP A 127 16.04 -6.50 -6.70
C ASP A 127 14.76 -7.16 -7.25
N PHE A 128 14.52 -7.08 -8.55
CA PHE A 128 13.49 -7.84 -9.23
C PHE A 128 14.05 -9.17 -9.73
N ARG A 129 13.47 -10.28 -9.27
CA ARG A 129 13.89 -11.64 -9.64
C ARG A 129 12.81 -12.36 -10.41
N ARG A 130 13.16 -12.86 -11.59
CA ARG A 130 12.41 -13.90 -12.29
C ARG A 130 12.87 -15.25 -11.77
N LEU A 131 11.94 -15.97 -11.15
CA LEU A 131 12.12 -17.32 -10.63
C LEU A 131 11.13 -18.27 -11.32
N THR A 132 11.31 -19.58 -11.13
CA THR A 132 10.41 -20.60 -11.68
C THR A 132 9.62 -21.26 -10.56
N ALA A 133 8.31 -21.04 -10.54
CA ALA A 133 7.42 -21.80 -9.66
C ALA A 133 7.33 -23.24 -10.16
N VAL A 134 7.59 -24.19 -9.26
CA VAL A 134 7.54 -25.63 -9.53
C VAL A 134 6.65 -26.32 -8.51
N ASP A 135 6.02 -27.41 -8.96
CA ASP A 135 5.19 -28.24 -8.10
C ASP A 135 6.06 -29.30 -7.40
N VAL A 136 6.05 -29.28 -6.07
CA VAL A 136 6.84 -30.18 -5.22
C VAL A 136 5.91 -30.85 -4.21
N PRO A 137 5.58 -32.15 -4.36
CA PRO A 137 4.66 -32.85 -3.47
C PRO A 137 5.02 -32.79 -1.98
N ALA A 138 6.32 -32.78 -1.66
CA ALA A 138 6.79 -32.66 -0.28
C ALA A 138 6.39 -31.34 0.40
N LEU A 139 6.11 -30.30 -0.38
CA LEU A 139 5.82 -28.93 0.10
C LEU A 139 4.33 -28.57 0.09
N HIS A 140 3.43 -29.47 -0.33
CA HIS A 140 1.98 -29.21 -0.46
C HIS A 140 1.26 -28.80 0.84
N LYS A 141 1.90 -29.01 2.00
CA LYS A 141 1.38 -28.55 3.29
C LYS A 141 1.59 -27.05 3.51
N LEU A 142 2.55 -26.44 2.81
CA LEU A 142 2.89 -25.03 2.92
C LEU A 142 1.97 -24.23 1.99
N LYS A 143 1.04 -23.48 2.58
CA LYS A 143 0.04 -22.67 1.87
C LYS A 143 0.19 -21.19 2.22
N ASN A 144 -0.12 -20.32 1.28
CA ASN A 144 -0.06 -18.85 1.41
C ASN A 144 1.31 -18.33 1.83
N VAL A 145 2.37 -19.03 1.43
CA VAL A 145 3.78 -18.67 1.61
C VAL A 145 4.53 -18.88 0.29
N ILE A 146 5.66 -18.20 0.14
CA ILE A 146 6.64 -18.51 -0.91
C ILE A 146 7.80 -19.28 -0.28
N VAL A 147 8.07 -20.47 -0.81
CA VAL A 147 9.14 -21.34 -0.33
C VAL A 147 10.36 -21.17 -1.22
N PHE A 148 11.48 -20.75 -0.63
CA PHE A 148 12.76 -20.56 -1.29
C PHE A 148 13.67 -21.78 -1.13
N PRO A 149 14.56 -22.05 -2.11
CA PRO A 149 15.48 -23.17 -2.04
C PRO A 149 16.53 -22.93 -0.95
N MET A 150 16.86 -23.99 -0.21
CA MET A 150 17.99 -23.96 0.74
C MET A 150 19.35 -23.98 0.01
N ASN A 151 19.39 -24.53 -1.20
CA ASN A 151 20.63 -24.73 -1.96
C ASN A 151 20.81 -23.65 -3.03
N GLY A 152 22.04 -23.17 -3.19
CA GLY A 152 22.40 -22.22 -4.24
C GLY A 152 23.65 -21.42 -3.89
N PRO A 153 24.18 -20.64 -4.85
CA PRO A 153 25.32 -19.76 -4.60
C PRO A 153 25.00 -18.59 -3.66
N ARG A 154 23.73 -18.16 -3.60
CA ARG A 154 23.26 -17.08 -2.75
C ARG A 154 21.79 -17.34 -2.35
N PRO A 155 21.34 -16.94 -1.15
CA PRO A 155 19.92 -17.02 -0.81
C PRO A 155 19.10 -16.03 -1.64
N HIS A 156 18.05 -16.49 -2.32
CA HIS A 156 17.16 -15.61 -3.10
C HIS A 156 16.54 -14.44 -2.30
N PRO A 157 16.13 -14.60 -1.03
CA PRO A 157 15.71 -13.46 -0.21
C PRO A 157 16.74 -12.32 -0.19
N ALA A 158 18.03 -12.66 -0.02
CA ALA A 158 19.12 -11.70 0.04
C ALA A 158 19.46 -11.06 -1.31
N GLU A 159 19.01 -11.64 -2.42
CA GLU A 159 19.10 -11.04 -3.76
C GLU A 159 18.10 -9.90 -3.97
N MET A 160 17.10 -9.77 -3.09
CA MET A 160 16.01 -8.80 -3.19
C MET A 160 16.07 -7.80 -2.05
N SER A 161 16.75 -6.67 -2.26
CA SER A 161 16.90 -5.61 -1.26
C SER A 161 17.56 -6.11 0.04
N GLY A 162 18.37 -7.18 0.00
CA GLY A 162 19.00 -7.76 1.19
C GLY A 162 18.03 -8.40 2.19
N GLY A 163 16.91 -8.94 1.71
CA GLY A 163 15.92 -9.60 2.57
C GLY A 163 16.38 -10.91 3.19
N ASP A 164 15.62 -11.38 4.17
CA ASP A 164 15.82 -12.66 4.84
C ASP A 164 14.48 -13.39 5.04
N LEU A 165 14.40 -14.29 6.02
CA LEU A 165 13.23 -15.12 6.31
C LEU A 165 12.79 -14.99 7.77
N ASP A 166 13.03 -13.85 8.42
CA ASP A 166 12.66 -13.59 9.82
C ASP A 166 11.22 -13.05 10.00
N GLY A 167 10.51 -12.85 8.90
CA GLY A 167 9.21 -12.17 8.85
C GLY A 167 8.95 -11.43 7.53
N ASP A 168 9.96 -11.35 6.67
CA ASP A 168 9.89 -10.70 5.36
C ASP A 168 8.77 -11.24 4.47
N THR A 169 8.04 -10.30 3.86
CA THR A 169 7.04 -10.59 2.83
C THR A 169 7.55 -10.20 1.45
N PHE A 170 7.29 -11.05 0.47
CA PHE A 170 7.70 -10.86 -0.92
C PHE A 170 6.49 -10.58 -1.79
N TRP A 171 6.61 -9.62 -2.70
CA TRP A 171 5.61 -9.41 -3.73
C TRP A 171 5.86 -10.35 -4.90
N ILE A 172 4.83 -11.08 -5.31
CA ILE A 172 4.88 -12.05 -6.40
C ILE A 172 3.91 -11.62 -7.49
N SER A 173 4.28 -11.82 -8.76
CA SER A 173 3.37 -11.68 -9.89
C SER A 173 3.54 -12.77 -10.94
N ARG A 174 2.40 -13.23 -11.46
CA ARG A 174 2.28 -14.05 -12.67
C ARG A 174 1.75 -13.25 -13.86
N HIS A 175 1.66 -11.92 -13.75
CA HIS A 175 1.12 -11.09 -14.81
C HIS A 175 2.01 -11.15 -16.06
N PRO A 176 1.52 -11.58 -17.23
CA PRO A 176 2.35 -11.81 -18.42
C PRO A 176 3.20 -10.59 -18.81
N ASP A 177 2.62 -9.39 -18.76
CA ASP A 177 3.30 -8.14 -19.11
C ASP A 177 4.42 -7.74 -18.13
N LEU A 178 4.48 -8.35 -16.94
CA LEU A 178 5.50 -8.07 -15.94
C LEU A 178 6.61 -9.13 -15.92
N ILE A 179 6.41 -10.28 -16.57
CA ILE A 179 7.45 -11.31 -16.68
C ILE A 179 8.51 -10.84 -17.67
N PHE A 180 9.63 -10.35 -17.13
CA PHE A 180 10.80 -9.97 -17.92
C PHE A 180 11.65 -11.19 -18.30
N LYS A 181 12.61 -11.02 -19.21
CA LYS A 181 13.35 -12.16 -19.79
C LYS A 181 14.50 -12.63 -18.91
N GLU A 182 15.35 -11.70 -18.46
CA GLU A 182 16.61 -12.02 -17.82
C GLU A 182 16.76 -11.23 -16.52
N ASN A 183 17.31 -11.88 -15.51
CA ASN A 183 17.66 -11.24 -14.24
C ASN A 183 18.88 -10.35 -14.45
N GLU A 184 18.84 -9.15 -13.87
CA GLU A 184 20.06 -8.39 -13.62
C GLU A 184 20.80 -8.98 -12.43
N ASP A 185 22.10 -8.68 -12.34
CA ASP A 185 22.90 -9.15 -11.21
C ASP A 185 22.35 -8.55 -9.90
N PRO A 186 22.12 -9.39 -8.88
CA PRO A 186 21.64 -8.91 -7.59
C PRO A 186 22.73 -8.05 -6.96
N PHE A 187 22.33 -6.91 -6.38
CA PHE A 187 23.27 -6.06 -5.67
C PHE A 187 23.84 -6.78 -4.46
N ASP A 188 25.13 -6.66 -4.20
CA ASP A 188 25.72 -7.21 -2.99
C ASP A 188 25.49 -6.28 -1.80
N TYR A 189 24.53 -6.67 -0.96
CA TYR A 189 24.18 -5.96 0.26
C TYR A 189 25.06 -6.38 1.45
N GLN A 190 25.80 -7.49 1.34
CA GLN A 190 26.58 -8.08 2.42
C GLN A 190 28.00 -7.50 2.52
N ASP A 191 28.59 -7.01 1.42
CA ASP A 191 29.91 -6.33 1.43
C ASP A 191 29.97 -5.10 2.36
N GLN A 192 28.83 -4.61 2.84
CA GLN A 192 28.73 -3.50 3.80
C GLN A 192 28.96 -3.95 5.26
N ASP A 193 28.92 -5.26 5.53
CA ASP A 193 29.02 -5.83 6.89
C ASP A 193 30.46 -6.01 7.37
N ASP A 194 31.39 -6.23 6.43
CA ASP A 194 32.79 -6.56 6.76
C ASP A 194 33.60 -5.38 7.33
N GLU A 195 33.20 -4.13 7.06
CA GLU A 195 33.79 -2.96 7.72
C GLU A 195 33.17 -2.68 9.10
N ALA A 196 31.90 -3.03 9.31
CA ALA A 196 31.20 -2.85 10.60
C ALA A 196 31.76 -3.77 11.69
N ILE A 197 32.00 -5.02 11.33
CA ILE A 197 32.47 -6.06 12.26
C ILE A 197 33.89 -5.75 12.78
N LYS A 198 34.73 -5.08 11.98
CA LYS A 198 36.10 -4.72 12.39
C LYS A 198 36.15 -3.69 13.53
N ILE A 199 35.12 -2.88 13.71
CA ILE A 199 35.10 -1.81 14.72
C ILE A 199 34.71 -2.34 16.12
N GLN A 200 34.00 -3.47 16.20
CA GLN A 200 33.39 -3.94 17.47
C GLN A 200 34.02 -5.19 18.11
N THR A 201 34.93 -5.90 17.43
CA THR A 201 35.60 -7.09 18.00
C THR A 201 36.74 -6.78 18.99
N THR A 202 36.68 -5.66 19.72
CA THR A 202 37.45 -5.52 20.97
C THR A 202 36.55 -5.93 22.13
N ASN A 203 36.57 -7.23 22.44
CA ASN A 203 35.90 -7.82 23.59
C ASN A 203 36.44 -7.22 24.90
N ASP A 204 35.82 -6.14 25.40
CA ASP A 204 35.74 -5.75 26.84
C ASP A 204 35.04 -4.39 27.09
N ILE A 205 34.14 -3.93 26.20
CA ILE A 205 33.44 -2.66 26.41
C ILE A 205 32.12 -2.91 27.15
N GLN A 206 32.03 -2.52 28.43
CA GLN A 206 30.74 -2.39 29.10
C GLN A 206 29.98 -1.20 28.52
N HIS A 207 28.89 -1.45 27.80
CA HIS A 207 28.00 -0.39 27.33
C HIS A 207 27.30 0.29 28.49
N THR A 208 27.33 1.62 28.50
CA THR A 208 26.73 2.48 29.52
C THR A 208 25.44 3.11 29.01
N ILE A 209 24.63 3.69 29.92
CA ILE A 209 23.47 4.51 29.53
C ILE A 209 23.90 5.73 28.70
N GLU A 210 25.11 6.24 28.92
CA GLU A 210 25.66 7.35 28.15
C GLU A 210 25.87 6.96 26.68
N ASP A 211 26.33 5.74 26.40
CA ASP A 211 26.46 5.22 25.04
C ASP A 211 25.09 5.15 24.34
N VAL A 212 24.05 4.75 25.06
CA VAL A 212 22.67 4.73 24.54
C VAL A 212 22.18 6.15 24.23
N CYS A 213 22.42 7.11 25.12
CA CYS A 213 22.07 8.51 24.90
C CYS A 213 22.81 9.12 23.71
N ASN A 214 24.10 8.84 23.58
CA ASN A 214 24.94 9.29 22.47
C ASN A 214 24.45 8.69 21.15
N PHE A 215 24.22 7.38 21.11
CA PHE A 215 23.67 6.70 19.94
C PHE A 215 22.30 7.27 19.55
N PHE A 216 21.43 7.56 20.52
CA PHE A 216 20.12 8.17 20.23
C PHE A 216 20.27 9.57 19.61
N GLY A 217 21.20 10.37 20.10
CA GLY A 217 21.53 11.68 19.54
C GLY A 217 22.08 11.58 18.12
N GLU A 218 23.02 10.67 17.88
CA GLU A 218 23.58 10.37 16.56
C GLU A 218 22.50 9.87 15.61
N TYR A 219 21.60 9.01 16.10
CA TYR A 219 20.53 8.43 15.31
C TYR A 219 19.60 9.51 14.74
N ILE A 220 19.19 10.45 15.59
CA ILE A 220 18.37 11.59 15.18
C ILE A 220 19.11 12.51 14.22
N ALA A 221 20.40 12.77 14.49
CA ALA A 221 21.21 13.68 13.67
C ALA A 221 21.49 13.12 12.27
N ALA A 222 21.57 11.81 12.15
CA ALA A 222 21.96 11.12 10.92
C ALA A 222 20.79 10.55 10.11
N ASP A 223 19.55 10.68 10.58
CA ASP A 223 18.35 10.26 9.83
C ASP A 223 18.24 10.99 8.49
N ASN A 224 18.72 10.32 7.44
CA ASN A 224 18.75 10.81 6.07
C ASN A 224 18.00 9.89 5.09
N LEU A 225 17.34 8.84 5.59
CA LEU A 225 16.68 7.80 4.79
C LEU A 225 15.65 8.40 3.83
N GLY A 226 14.78 9.27 4.37
CA GLY A 226 13.76 9.95 3.58
C GLY A 226 14.35 10.91 2.52
N MET A 227 15.52 11.50 2.78
CA MET A 227 16.21 12.35 1.79
C MET A 227 16.82 11.51 0.67
N ILE A 228 17.45 10.37 1.00
CA ILE A 228 18.03 9.45 0.02
C ILE A 228 16.92 8.90 -0.89
N ALA A 229 15.82 8.41 -0.32
CA ALA A 229 14.68 7.89 -1.08
C ALA A 229 14.08 8.92 -2.05
N ASN A 230 13.87 10.15 -1.57
CA ASN A 230 13.35 11.24 -2.41
C ASN A 230 14.32 11.65 -3.53
N SER A 231 15.63 11.68 -3.24
CA SER A 231 16.65 11.96 -4.24
C SER A 231 16.70 10.87 -5.31
N HIS A 232 16.62 9.60 -4.91
CA HIS A 232 16.58 8.47 -5.84
C HIS A 232 15.37 8.56 -6.77
N LEU A 233 14.18 8.81 -6.24
CA LEU A 233 12.96 8.95 -7.03
C LEU A 233 13.04 10.11 -8.04
N ALA A 234 13.55 11.27 -7.61
CA ALA A 234 13.68 12.43 -8.50
C ALA A 234 14.76 12.23 -9.57
N LEU A 235 15.93 11.70 -9.21
CA LEU A 235 17.04 11.53 -10.15
C LEU A 235 16.80 10.38 -11.14
N SER A 236 16.19 9.28 -10.71
CA SER A 236 15.82 8.17 -11.61
C SER A 236 14.76 8.57 -12.64
N ASP A 237 13.94 9.58 -12.36
CA ASP A 237 13.00 10.17 -13.31
C ASP A 237 13.68 11.11 -14.31
N GLN A 238 14.70 11.85 -13.87
CA GLN A 238 15.32 12.93 -14.63
C GLN A 238 16.48 12.47 -15.52
N ILE A 239 17.30 11.54 -15.03
CA ILE A 239 18.58 11.18 -15.64
C ILE A 239 18.42 10.00 -16.62
N GLU A 240 19.16 10.04 -17.71
CA GLU A 240 19.25 8.93 -18.67
C GLU A 240 19.77 7.64 -18.00
N GLY A 241 19.16 6.51 -18.36
CA GLY A 241 19.40 5.21 -17.70
C GLY A 241 18.59 5.00 -16.42
N GLY A 242 17.96 6.05 -15.87
CA GLY A 242 17.07 5.97 -14.72
C GLY A 242 17.72 5.28 -13.52
N VAL A 243 17.07 4.23 -13.00
CA VAL A 243 17.59 3.43 -11.86
C VAL A 243 18.93 2.73 -12.14
N ARG A 244 19.30 2.53 -13.42
CA ARG A 244 20.59 1.92 -13.81
C ARG A 244 21.72 2.95 -13.89
N ASN A 245 21.42 4.24 -13.74
CA ASN A 245 22.44 5.27 -13.72
C ASN A 245 23.30 5.14 -12.44
N GLU A 246 24.61 5.39 -12.56
CA GLU A 246 25.57 5.29 -11.46
C GLU A 246 25.14 6.08 -10.21
N LYS A 247 24.56 7.26 -10.38
CA LYS A 247 24.04 8.07 -9.26
C LYS A 247 22.89 7.40 -8.53
N CYS A 248 22.00 6.73 -9.25
CA CYS A 248 20.88 5.99 -8.67
C CYS A 248 21.37 4.72 -7.98
N LEU A 249 22.34 4.01 -8.58
CA LEU A 249 23.00 2.86 -7.95
C LEU A 249 23.71 3.25 -6.65
N GLN A 250 24.40 4.40 -6.63
CA GLN A 250 25.01 4.93 -5.42
C GLN A 250 23.96 5.27 -4.35
N LEU A 251 22.83 5.88 -4.74
CA LEU A 251 21.72 6.14 -3.82
C LEU A 251 21.06 4.87 -3.30
N ALA A 252 20.95 3.82 -4.12
CA ALA A 252 20.50 2.50 -3.69
C ALA A 252 21.43 1.90 -2.63
N LYS A 253 22.75 2.00 -2.86
CA LYS A 253 23.77 1.60 -1.88
C LYS A 253 23.62 2.38 -0.57
N MET A 254 23.49 3.71 -0.63
CA MET A 254 23.31 4.56 0.55
C MET A 254 22.01 4.25 1.29
N HIS A 255 20.93 3.96 0.56
CA HIS A 255 19.64 3.61 1.15
C HIS A 255 19.74 2.33 1.98
N SER A 256 20.46 1.31 1.49
CA SER A 256 20.70 0.08 2.26
C SER A 256 21.42 0.36 3.58
N VAL A 257 22.48 1.19 3.56
CA VAL A 257 23.19 1.56 4.80
C VAL A 257 22.27 2.29 5.77
N ALA A 258 21.45 3.22 5.27
CA ALA A 258 20.55 4.00 6.09
C ALA A 258 19.48 3.15 6.78
N VAL A 259 18.97 2.10 6.11
CA VAL A 259 18.01 1.15 6.72
C VAL A 259 18.66 0.34 7.84
N ASP A 260 19.89 -0.10 7.64
CA ASP A 260 20.61 -0.93 8.62
C ASP A 260 21.31 -0.14 9.72
N PHE A 261 21.32 1.19 9.64
CA PHE A 261 22.02 2.03 10.61
C PHE A 261 21.60 1.76 12.06
N ALA A 262 20.30 1.57 12.31
CA ALA A 262 19.80 1.23 13.65
C ALA A 262 20.39 -0.07 14.21
N LYS A 263 20.77 -1.01 13.33
CA LYS A 263 21.33 -2.33 13.68
C LYS A 263 22.85 -2.32 13.70
N LYS A 264 23.49 -1.66 12.73
CA LYS A 264 24.93 -1.72 12.47
C LYS A 264 25.71 -0.55 13.08
N GLY A 265 25.04 0.54 13.46
CA GLY A 265 25.67 1.76 13.95
C GLY A 265 26.47 2.54 12.89
N ILE A 266 26.44 2.10 11.62
CA ILE A 266 27.09 2.80 10.51
C ILE A 266 26.11 3.76 9.84
N ASN A 267 26.48 5.03 9.84
CA ASN A 267 25.72 6.05 9.16
C ASN A 267 25.89 6.00 7.65
N ALA A 268 24.78 6.11 6.93
CA ALA A 268 24.84 6.37 5.50
C ALA A 268 25.57 7.70 5.25
N PRO A 269 26.48 7.77 4.26
CA PRO A 269 27.18 9.00 3.94
C PRO A 269 26.21 10.16 3.71
N HIS A 270 26.64 11.38 4.02
CA HIS A 270 25.82 12.55 3.66
C HIS A 270 25.66 12.65 2.15
N LEU A 271 24.44 12.95 1.70
CA LEU A 271 24.16 13.25 0.29
C LEU A 271 25.14 14.34 -0.21
N THR A 272 25.90 14.04 -1.25
CA THR A 272 26.75 15.02 -1.92
C THR A 272 25.89 15.96 -2.77
N LYS A 273 26.47 17.08 -3.25
CA LYS A 273 25.73 18.03 -4.10
C LYS A 273 25.21 17.36 -5.39
N GLU A 274 25.94 16.40 -5.92
CA GLU A 274 25.62 15.72 -7.20
C GLU A 274 24.49 14.69 -7.09
N LEU A 275 24.28 14.16 -5.88
CA LEU A 275 23.19 13.23 -5.55
C LEU A 275 21.94 13.96 -5.06
N ARG A 276 21.97 15.29 -4.94
CA ARG A 276 20.78 16.09 -4.66
C ARG A 276 20.16 16.56 -5.98
N PRO A 277 18.87 16.25 -6.24
CA PRO A 277 18.19 16.72 -7.44
C PRO A 277 18.06 18.25 -7.42
N PRO A 278 18.44 18.96 -8.50
CA PRO A 278 18.33 20.41 -8.59
C PRO A 278 16.88 20.88 -8.80
N GLN A 279 16.06 20.02 -9.40
CA GLN A 279 14.64 20.22 -9.63
C GLN A 279 13.91 18.91 -9.35
N TYR A 280 12.63 18.98 -9.01
CA TYR A 280 11.83 17.81 -8.69
C TYR A 280 10.73 17.59 -9.73
N PRO A 281 10.37 16.33 -10.04
CA PRO A 281 9.24 16.08 -10.92
C PRO A 281 7.95 16.58 -10.28
N HIS A 282 7.08 17.18 -11.10
CA HIS A 282 5.80 17.77 -10.67
C HIS A 282 4.90 16.82 -9.85
N PHE A 283 4.93 15.51 -10.11
CA PHE A 283 4.12 14.52 -9.38
C PHE A 283 4.52 14.36 -7.90
N MET A 284 5.70 14.83 -7.49
CA MET A 284 6.12 14.82 -6.07
C MET A 284 5.52 15.97 -5.26
N GLU A 285 4.79 16.90 -5.88
CA GLU A 285 4.08 18.01 -5.21
C GLU A 285 4.93 18.85 -4.22
N LYS A 286 6.25 18.93 -4.43
CA LYS A 286 7.15 19.75 -3.60
C LYS A 286 6.95 21.24 -3.88
N ASN A 287 6.04 21.87 -3.14
CA ASN A 287 5.64 23.27 -3.34
C ASN A 287 6.74 24.28 -3.01
N ASP A 288 7.71 23.90 -2.18
CA ASP A 288 8.85 24.72 -1.77
C ASP A 288 10.07 24.57 -2.69
N LYS A 289 9.99 23.76 -3.75
CA LYS A 289 11.10 23.45 -4.67
C LYS A 289 10.78 23.81 -6.12
N ILE A 290 11.83 23.97 -6.93
CA ILE A 290 11.71 24.11 -8.39
C ILE A 290 11.22 22.78 -8.97
N LYS A 291 10.21 22.86 -9.85
CA LYS A 291 9.56 21.69 -10.44
C LYS A 291 9.72 21.67 -11.96
N TYR A 292 9.81 20.47 -12.54
CA TYR A 292 9.68 20.24 -13.98
C TYR A 292 8.54 19.26 -14.28
N ARG A 293 8.01 19.32 -15.51
CA ARG A 293 7.00 18.36 -15.97
C ARG A 293 7.69 17.09 -16.46
N SER A 294 7.56 16.01 -15.68
CA SER A 294 8.10 14.70 -16.02
C SER A 294 7.31 14.06 -17.15
N LYS A 295 8.04 13.39 -18.05
CA LYS A 295 7.48 12.59 -19.15
C LYS A 295 7.43 11.10 -18.83
N SER A 296 7.93 10.69 -17.66
CA SER A 296 7.91 9.28 -17.23
C SER A 296 6.49 8.78 -17.01
N ILE A 297 6.36 7.47 -16.77
CA ILE A 297 5.07 6.86 -16.46
C ILE A 297 4.42 7.48 -15.22
N LEU A 298 5.19 7.84 -14.19
CA LEU A 298 4.67 8.47 -12.98
C LEU A 298 4.12 9.87 -13.27
N GLY A 299 4.83 10.65 -14.09
CA GLY A 299 4.35 11.96 -14.56
C GLY A 299 3.06 11.85 -15.38
N GLN A 300 3.00 10.91 -16.31
CA GLN A 300 1.81 10.68 -17.13
C GLN A 300 0.60 10.21 -16.30
N LEU A 301 0.83 9.34 -15.31
CA LEU A 301 -0.22 8.89 -14.40
C LEU A 301 -0.74 10.05 -13.56
N TYR A 302 0.16 10.85 -12.98
CA TYR A 302 -0.19 12.03 -12.21
C TYR A 302 -1.02 13.03 -13.04
N ASP A 303 -0.57 13.37 -14.24
CA ASP A 303 -1.29 14.26 -15.16
C ASP A 303 -2.70 13.75 -15.48
N ARG A 304 -2.86 12.43 -15.68
CA ARG A 304 -4.19 11.83 -15.90
C ARG A 304 -5.10 11.88 -14.67
N THR A 305 -4.55 11.96 -13.45
CA THR A 305 -5.40 12.10 -12.26
C THR A 305 -6.02 13.49 -12.13
N GLN A 306 -5.44 14.52 -12.75
CA GLN A 306 -5.93 15.90 -12.65
C GLN A 306 -7.31 16.08 -13.29
N SER A 307 -7.67 15.28 -14.31
CA SER A 307 -9.01 15.33 -14.90
C SER A 307 -10.13 14.89 -13.93
N TYR A 308 -9.77 14.27 -12.81
CA TYR A 308 -10.70 13.83 -11.76
C TYR A 308 -10.72 14.78 -10.56
N ASP A 309 -10.08 15.95 -10.64
CA ASP A 309 -10.09 16.95 -9.55
C ASP A 309 -11.51 17.46 -9.25
N SER A 310 -12.44 17.43 -10.22
CA SER A 310 -13.86 17.74 -10.00
C SER A 310 -14.54 16.78 -9.02
N ASP A 311 -14.13 15.51 -8.98
CA ASP A 311 -14.69 14.52 -8.05
C ASP A 311 -14.25 14.75 -6.61
N ILE A 312 -13.24 15.60 -6.40
CA ILE A 312 -12.75 16.01 -5.08
C ILE A 312 -13.61 17.14 -4.51
N HIS A 313 -14.28 17.93 -5.36
CA HIS A 313 -15.01 19.14 -4.97
C HIS A 313 -16.52 18.96 -5.16
N VAL A 314 -17.21 18.72 -4.05
CA VAL A 314 -18.66 18.51 -4.01
C VAL A 314 -19.39 19.85 -3.94
N ASN A 315 -20.39 20.04 -4.80
CA ASN A 315 -21.39 21.09 -4.60
C ASN A 315 -22.38 20.65 -3.51
N GLU A 316 -22.16 21.11 -2.27
CA GLU A 316 -22.97 20.73 -1.12
C GLU A 316 -24.46 21.09 -1.30
N GLU A 317 -24.77 22.22 -1.93
CA GLU A 317 -26.16 22.66 -2.15
C GLU A 317 -26.90 21.71 -3.10
N GLU A 318 -26.24 21.30 -4.18
CA GLU A 318 -26.80 20.35 -5.14
C GLU A 318 -26.98 18.96 -4.53
N GLU A 319 -26.03 18.51 -3.71
CA GLU A 319 -26.12 17.24 -2.99
C GLU A 319 -27.30 17.23 -2.01
N ILE A 320 -27.47 18.30 -1.22
CA ILE A 320 -28.58 18.42 -0.26
C ILE A 320 -29.92 18.40 -1.00
N LYS A 321 -30.04 19.15 -2.10
CA LYS A 321 -31.26 19.21 -2.91
C LYS A 321 -31.61 17.84 -3.51
N THR A 322 -30.62 17.15 -4.04
CA THR A 322 -30.80 15.82 -4.65
C THR A 322 -31.16 14.76 -3.60
N THR A 323 -30.53 14.84 -2.43
CA THR A 323 -30.82 13.96 -1.28
C THR A 323 -32.23 14.16 -0.76
N SER A 324 -32.64 15.42 -0.57
CA SER A 324 -33.95 15.78 0.00
C SER A 324 -35.12 15.46 -0.94
N SER A 325 -34.86 15.36 -2.25
CA SER A 325 -35.87 15.02 -3.25
C SER A 325 -35.92 13.53 -3.59
N PHE A 326 -35.01 12.72 -3.05
CA PHE A 326 -34.96 11.29 -3.36
C PHE A 326 -36.15 10.54 -2.73
N PRO A 327 -37.02 9.90 -3.54
CA PRO A 327 -38.19 9.23 -3.01
C PRO A 327 -37.80 7.85 -2.48
N TYR A 328 -37.63 7.70 -1.18
CA TYR A 328 -37.45 6.41 -0.49
C TYR A 328 -38.73 5.55 -0.49
N LYS A 329 -39.51 5.56 -1.58
CA LYS A 329 -40.81 4.87 -1.69
C LYS A 329 -40.69 3.36 -1.45
N SER A 330 -39.53 2.78 -1.74
CA SER A 330 -39.17 1.38 -1.48
C SER A 330 -39.03 1.03 0.01
N PHE A 331 -38.91 2.01 0.91
CA PHE A 331 -38.73 1.79 2.35
C PHE A 331 -40.04 1.83 3.16
N PHE A 332 -41.18 2.21 2.54
CA PHE A 332 -42.46 2.25 3.23
C PHE A 332 -43.09 0.86 3.27
N ILE A 333 -43.31 0.35 4.48
CA ILE A 333 -43.92 -0.96 4.73
C ILE A 333 -45.28 -0.73 5.41
N VAL A 334 -46.27 -1.57 5.09
CA VAL A 334 -47.58 -1.51 5.75
C VAL A 334 -47.41 -1.68 7.26
N GLY A 335 -47.85 -0.67 8.02
CA GLY A 335 -47.75 -0.66 9.49
C GLY A 335 -46.51 0.04 10.06
N ASP A 336 -45.65 0.62 9.21
CA ASP A 336 -44.46 1.39 9.60
C ASP A 336 -44.69 2.50 10.64
N LYS A 337 -45.88 3.11 10.64
CA LYS A 337 -46.23 4.26 11.49
C LYS A 337 -46.01 4.02 12.98
N CYS A 338 -46.17 2.79 13.49
CA CYS A 338 -45.95 2.50 14.90
C CYS A 338 -44.46 2.54 15.30
N TYR A 339 -43.54 2.37 14.35
CA TYR A 339 -42.09 2.35 14.59
C TYR A 339 -41.42 3.72 14.38
N ILE A 340 -42.13 4.73 13.87
CA ILE A 340 -41.55 6.05 13.54
C ILE A 340 -40.88 6.71 14.76
N LYS A 341 -41.48 6.57 15.95
CA LYS A 341 -40.92 7.18 17.17
C LYS A 341 -39.60 6.53 17.56
N ASP A 342 -39.55 5.21 17.56
CA ASP A 342 -38.34 4.44 17.92
C ASP A 342 -37.24 4.65 16.88
N ALA A 343 -37.59 4.63 15.58
CA ALA A 343 -36.66 4.91 14.50
C ALA A 343 -36.01 6.30 14.60
N ARG A 344 -36.78 7.33 15.00
CA ARG A 344 -36.24 8.68 15.24
C ARG A 344 -35.29 8.73 16.44
N MET A 345 -35.60 7.98 17.50
CA MET A 345 -34.75 7.90 18.68
C MET A 345 -33.41 7.25 18.32
N ILE A 346 -33.45 6.08 17.69
CA ILE A 346 -32.26 5.34 17.22
C ILE A 346 -31.43 6.21 16.27
N LYS A 347 -32.08 6.87 15.29
CA LYS A 347 -31.38 7.78 14.37
C LYS A 347 -30.71 8.94 15.11
N SER A 348 -31.36 9.52 16.11
CA SER A 348 -30.80 10.64 16.87
C SER A 348 -29.60 10.24 17.71
N GLU A 349 -29.58 9.00 18.21
CA GLU A 349 -28.42 8.41 18.89
C GLU A 349 -27.27 8.16 17.92
N TYR A 350 -27.56 7.52 16.78
CA TYR A 350 -26.60 7.30 15.70
C TYR A 350 -25.96 8.61 15.22
N ASP A 351 -26.78 9.62 14.89
CA ASP A 351 -26.30 10.91 14.38
C ASP A 351 -25.38 11.59 15.40
N ARG A 352 -25.71 11.50 16.70
CA ARG A 352 -24.91 12.09 17.78
C ARG A 352 -23.54 11.41 17.90
N ASP A 353 -23.53 10.07 17.91
CA ASP A 353 -22.31 9.28 18.01
C ASP A 353 -21.44 9.44 16.75
N MET A 354 -22.05 9.41 15.56
CA MET A 354 -21.35 9.63 14.28
C MET A 354 -20.72 11.03 14.21
N LEU A 355 -21.49 12.07 14.55
CA LEU A 355 -20.97 13.45 14.59
C LEU A 355 -19.84 13.63 15.62
N ARG A 356 -19.85 12.86 16.71
CA ARG A 356 -18.75 12.87 17.68
C ARG A 356 -17.47 12.33 17.05
N ILE A 357 -17.54 11.19 16.34
CA ILE A 357 -16.40 10.62 15.60
C ILE A 357 -15.90 11.62 14.56
N MET A 358 -16.81 12.15 13.73
CA MET A 358 -16.47 13.12 12.69
C MET A 358 -15.75 14.35 13.24
N ARG A 359 -16.26 14.96 14.32
CA ARG A 359 -15.63 16.13 14.95
C ARG A 359 -14.28 15.81 15.59
N GLN A 360 -14.16 14.66 16.25
CA GLN A 360 -12.92 14.25 16.90
C GLN A 360 -11.75 14.11 15.92
N TYR A 361 -12.02 13.54 14.74
CA TYR A 361 -10.99 13.28 13.73
C TYR A 361 -10.95 14.31 12.59
N GLY A 362 -11.88 15.27 12.57
CA GLY A 362 -11.98 16.29 11.53
C GLY A 362 -12.40 15.73 10.17
N ILE A 363 -13.33 14.77 10.17
CA ILE A 363 -13.88 14.11 8.98
C ILE A 363 -15.14 14.86 8.55
N GLN A 364 -15.26 15.14 7.24
CA GLN A 364 -16.34 15.95 6.71
C GLN A 364 -17.60 15.13 6.39
N TYR A 365 -17.43 13.90 5.92
CA TYR A 365 -18.56 13.07 5.47
C TYR A 365 -18.63 11.73 6.20
N GLU A 366 -19.84 11.33 6.61
CA GLU A 366 -20.12 10.01 7.19
C GLU A 366 -19.64 8.87 6.30
N ALA A 367 -19.83 9.01 4.98
CA ALA A 367 -19.39 8.04 3.99
C ALA A 367 -17.88 7.73 4.05
N GLU A 368 -17.03 8.64 4.52
CA GLU A 368 -15.60 8.38 4.73
C GLU A 368 -15.36 7.38 5.87
N ILE A 369 -16.15 7.48 6.95
CA ILE A 369 -16.07 6.58 8.11
C ILE A 369 -16.61 5.21 7.72
N VAL A 370 -17.77 5.17 7.05
CA VAL A 370 -18.43 3.92 6.67
C VAL A 370 -17.64 3.13 5.62
N SER A 371 -16.98 3.81 4.67
CA SER A 371 -16.10 3.15 3.70
C SER A 371 -14.70 2.86 4.21
N GLY A 372 -14.25 3.50 5.29
CA GLY A 372 -12.83 3.56 5.67
C GLY A 372 -11.95 4.35 4.71
N CYS A 373 -12.51 4.94 3.63
CA CYS A 373 -11.80 5.71 2.64
C CYS A 373 -11.65 7.17 3.07
N LEU A 374 -10.74 7.42 4.02
CA LEU A 374 -10.52 8.75 4.61
C LEU A 374 -9.79 9.69 3.62
N LEU A 375 -10.42 10.83 3.30
CA LEU A 375 -9.99 11.74 2.23
C LEU A 375 -9.06 12.84 2.70
N LYS A 376 -9.34 13.46 3.85
CA LYS A 376 -8.51 14.49 4.49
C LYS A 376 -8.67 14.42 6.00
N PHE A 377 -7.56 14.43 6.72
CA PHE A 377 -7.56 14.75 8.14
C PHE A 377 -7.34 16.25 8.28
N THR A 378 -8.41 16.99 8.56
CA THR A 378 -8.33 18.45 8.73
C THR A 378 -7.73 18.86 10.08
N SER A 379 -7.68 17.93 11.04
CA SER A 379 -7.04 18.12 12.33
C SER A 379 -5.52 18.25 12.21
N LYS A 380 -4.97 19.40 12.65
CA LYS A 380 -3.52 19.67 12.71
C LYS A 380 -2.75 18.64 13.55
N GLN A 381 -3.42 17.95 14.49
CA GLN A 381 -2.84 16.93 15.35
C GLN A 381 -2.51 15.63 14.58
N TYR A 382 -3.21 15.37 13.48
CA TYR A 382 -3.14 14.11 12.72
C TYR A 382 -2.60 14.29 11.27
N ALA A 383 -2.17 15.49 10.91
CA ALA A 383 -1.72 15.83 9.56
C ALA A 383 -0.31 15.32 9.20
N LYS A 384 0.48 14.84 10.17
CA LYS A 384 1.79 14.20 9.87
C LYS A 384 1.54 12.77 9.40
N GLU A 385 1.99 12.47 8.18
CA GLU A 385 1.71 11.25 7.40
C GLU A 385 2.01 9.93 8.16
N THR A 386 2.85 9.98 9.19
CA THR A 386 3.34 8.85 9.99
C THR A 386 2.30 8.15 10.88
N LYS A 387 1.05 8.64 10.99
CA LYS A 387 -0.02 8.00 11.80
C LYS A 387 -1.28 7.63 11.02
N THR A 388 -1.25 7.71 9.69
CA THR A 388 -2.46 7.51 8.88
C THR A 388 -3.02 6.08 8.94
N PHE A 389 -2.17 5.07 9.15
CA PHE A 389 -2.60 3.67 9.32
C PHE A 389 -3.27 3.46 10.70
N ASP A 390 -2.59 3.84 11.78
CA ASP A 390 -3.13 3.71 13.15
C ASP A 390 -4.45 4.47 13.31
N LEU A 391 -4.51 5.68 12.75
CA LEU A 391 -5.71 6.51 12.78
C LEU A 391 -6.87 5.90 12.00
N ARG A 392 -6.58 5.29 10.83
CA ARG A 392 -7.57 4.52 10.08
C ARG A 392 -8.10 3.37 10.94
N ASN A 393 -7.24 2.60 11.60
CA ASN A 393 -7.64 1.49 12.46
C ASN A 393 -8.46 1.96 13.67
N GLU A 394 -8.09 3.08 14.28
CA GLU A 394 -8.83 3.68 15.39
C GLU A 394 -10.24 4.10 14.98
N ILE A 395 -10.38 4.81 13.85
CA ILE A 395 -11.69 5.21 13.29
C ILE A 395 -12.50 3.98 12.88
N THR A 396 -11.86 2.98 12.28
CA THR A 396 -12.46 1.69 11.92
C THR A 396 -13.08 1.04 13.16
N HIS A 397 -12.32 0.99 14.25
CA HIS A 397 -12.75 0.40 15.49
C HIS A 397 -13.90 1.18 16.14
N ALA A 398 -13.80 2.51 16.18
CA ALA A 398 -14.87 3.38 16.69
C ALA A 398 -16.18 3.19 15.89
N TYR A 399 -16.10 3.10 14.56
CA TYR A 399 -17.25 2.83 13.72
C TYR A 399 -17.81 1.42 13.94
N LYS A 400 -16.95 0.40 14.10
CA LYS A 400 -17.37 -0.96 14.38
C LYS A 400 -18.19 -1.04 15.67
N ILE A 401 -17.76 -0.37 16.74
CA ILE A 401 -18.53 -0.27 17.98
C ILE A 401 -19.89 0.39 17.74
N LEU A 402 -19.95 1.47 16.96
CA LEU A 402 -21.20 2.15 16.65
C LEU A 402 -22.16 1.28 15.82
N ARG A 403 -21.62 0.52 14.86
CA ARG A 403 -22.39 -0.38 13.97
C ARG A 403 -22.97 -1.58 14.72
N ASP A 404 -22.24 -2.09 15.72
CA ASP A 404 -22.62 -3.29 16.46
C ASP A 404 -23.56 -2.98 17.65
N LYS A 405 -23.81 -1.70 17.96
CA LYS A 405 -24.89 -1.24 18.85
C LYS A 405 -26.24 -1.32 18.15
#